data_AF-A0A7S2KIK5-F1
#
_entry.id   AF-A0A7S2KIK5-F1
#
_cell.length_a   1.000
_cell.length_b   1.000
_cell.length_c   1.000
_cell.angle_alpha   90.00
_cell.angle_beta   90.00
_cell.angle_gamma   90.00
#
_symmetry.space_group_name_H-M   'P 1'
#
loop_
_entity.id
_entity.type
_entity.pdbx_description
1 polymer ?
#
loop_
_entity_poly.entity_id
_entity_poly.type
_entity_poly.pdbx_seq_one_letter_code
_entity_poly.pdbx_strand_id
1 'polypeptide(L)'
;EEVIIAEGVFSWTAAWCMMLWVLCLISSVVMGVLAYQGAGFERISEEISFVRERNPPYGPIEQPNAAMRMRDVNEPFRYLLPQVPLYFSLMSASWGLFTVSYFTTFMLLEDQGHKKVVDICNLVSKGVAVYLERTIPVICTFLFFAGWYVFVTAGWGTLSCFIAGAALNLISARVGVSMTVDGTGRLAHSMGGHLPEALQIGVRTGSIGGLLATSLALGGMSIMWLWLLDTDNLAGFGSGASIVSFYFRVGGGIFAKGAEIGGNLIGEMDEHKEAEEKRVFELQQRISELEETKKDRMRKGLSDTEEDMMDQLRMMEEEMQDIASLLHPIDYLDAVGENICDVAGTCADLFESMVLILSTTAIIGAKSSAVPHFFAGLPYWVVGAGNLFCAIVARYRV
;
A
#
# COMPACT_ATOMS: atom_id res chain seq x y z
N GLU A 1 23.35 -21.03 19.70
CA GLU A 1 21.95 -21.32 20.05
C GLU A 1 21.37 -20.12 20.77
N GLU A 2 20.38 -19.46 20.19
CA GLU A 2 19.33 -18.72 20.90
C GLU A 2 18.33 -18.35 19.78
N VAL A 3 17.43 -19.28 19.50
CA VAL A 3 16.26 -19.02 18.68
C VAL A 3 15.43 -18.01 19.47
N ILE A 4 15.38 -16.77 19.02
CA ILE A 4 14.49 -15.78 19.61
C ILE A 4 13.10 -16.18 19.15
N ILE A 5 12.40 -16.98 19.95
CA ILE A 5 10.97 -17.21 19.77
C ILE A 5 10.30 -15.90 20.13
N ALA A 6 10.11 -15.02 19.14
CA ALA A 6 9.21 -13.90 19.28
C ALA A 6 7.79 -14.48 19.34
N GLU A 7 7.32 -14.80 20.55
CA GLU A 7 5.93 -15.20 20.76
C GLU A 7 5.04 -14.10 20.18
N GLY A 8 4.37 -14.40 19.07
CA GLY A 8 3.42 -13.49 18.45
C GLY A 8 2.32 -13.17 19.45
N VAL A 9 2.41 -12.03 20.12
CA VAL A 9 1.40 -11.61 21.09
C VAL A 9 0.13 -11.34 20.31
N PHE A 10 -0.88 -12.20 20.48
CA PHE A 10 -2.20 -11.97 19.92
C PHE A 10 -2.73 -10.63 20.43
N SER A 11 -2.69 -9.62 19.56
CA SER A 11 -3.19 -8.31 19.91
C SER A 11 -4.70 -8.29 19.74
N TRP A 12 -5.42 -8.13 20.85
CA TRP A 12 -6.86 -7.87 20.82
C TRP A 12 -7.21 -6.68 19.93
N THR A 13 -6.34 -5.66 19.83
CA THR A 13 -6.59 -4.51 18.95
C THR A 13 -6.62 -4.91 17.48
N ALA A 14 -5.78 -5.85 17.05
CA ALA A 14 -5.78 -6.36 15.68
C ALA A 14 -7.08 -7.13 15.37
N ALA A 15 -7.55 -7.96 16.32
CA ALA A 15 -8.83 -8.66 16.19
C ALA A 15 -10.02 -7.71 16.12
N TRP A 16 -10.03 -6.65 16.95
CA TRP A 16 -11.05 -5.59 16.87
C TRP A 16 -11.03 -4.85 15.54
N CYS A 17 -9.84 -4.53 15.01
CA CYS A 17 -9.71 -3.92 13.68
C CYS A 17 -10.22 -4.84 12.57
N MET A 18 -9.91 -6.15 12.62
CA MET A 18 -10.45 -7.12 11.66
C MET A 18 -11.98 -7.20 11.73
N MET A 19 -12.55 -7.21 12.94
CA MET A 19 -14.00 -7.22 13.11
C MET A 19 -14.64 -5.94 12.57
N LEU A 20 -13.99 -4.79 12.75
CA LEU A 20 -14.46 -3.51 12.21
C LEU A 20 -14.56 -3.56 10.68
N TRP A 21 -13.56 -4.12 9.97
CA TRP A 21 -13.63 -4.27 8.51
C TRP A 21 -14.77 -5.17 8.06
N VAL A 22 -15.04 -6.25 8.80
CA VAL A 22 -16.18 -7.13 8.52
C VAL A 22 -17.51 -6.40 8.73
N LEU A 23 -17.63 -5.61 9.79
CA LEU A 23 -18.84 -4.80 10.05
C LEU A 23 -19.05 -3.73 8.96
N CYS A 24 -17.99 -3.03 8.56
CA CYS A 24 -18.03 -2.07 7.47
C CYS A 24 -18.43 -2.73 6.14
N LEU A 25 -17.93 -3.93 5.88
CA LEU A 25 -18.32 -4.72 4.71
C LEU A 25 -19.81 -5.06 4.74
N ILE A 26 -20.31 -5.64 5.83
CA ILE A 26 -21.71 -6.03 5.97
C ILE A 26 -22.62 -4.80 5.84
N SER A 27 -22.26 -3.70 6.52
CA SER A 27 -23.01 -2.44 6.44
C SER A 27 -23.04 -1.89 5.01
N SER A 28 -21.91 -1.92 4.30
CA SER A 28 -21.83 -1.45 2.90
C SER A 28 -22.67 -2.31 1.97
N VAL A 29 -22.68 -3.64 2.13
CA VAL A 29 -23.54 -4.55 1.36
C VAL A 29 -25.01 -4.25 1.61
N VAL A 30 -25.42 -4.15 2.88
CA VAL A 30 -26.81 -3.88 3.25
C VAL A 30 -27.28 -2.55 2.67
N MET A 31 -26.48 -1.50 2.82
CA MET A 31 -26.80 -0.18 2.26
C MET A 31 -26.84 -0.19 0.73
N GLY A 32 -25.94 -0.92 0.07
CA GLY A 32 -25.95 -1.11 -1.37
C GLY A 32 -27.21 -1.82 -1.87
N VAL A 33 -27.66 -2.88 -1.17
CA VAL A 33 -28.89 -3.61 -1.50
C VAL A 33 -30.13 -2.73 -1.28
N LEU A 34 -30.19 -2.00 -0.16
CA LEU A 34 -31.29 -1.07 0.12
C LEU A 34 -31.38 0.05 -0.93
N ALA A 35 -30.22 0.61 -1.33
CA ALA A 35 -30.15 1.60 -2.40
C ALA A 35 -30.60 1.03 -3.74
N TYR A 36 -30.23 -0.20 -4.07
CA TYR A 36 -30.69 -0.88 -5.29
C TYR A 36 -32.20 -1.15 -5.31
N GLN A 37 -32.78 -1.47 -4.15
CA GLN A 37 -34.22 -1.70 -3.99
C GLN A 37 -35.06 -0.40 -3.96
N GLY A 38 -34.41 0.77 -3.96
CA GLY A 38 -35.10 2.06 -3.80
C GLY A 38 -35.64 2.31 -2.39
N ALA A 39 -35.24 1.48 -1.40
CA ALA A 39 -35.57 1.66 0.01
C ALA A 39 -34.48 2.42 0.78
N GLY A 40 -33.40 2.82 0.10
CA GLY A 40 -32.30 3.61 0.66
C GLY A 40 -32.64 5.09 0.81
N PHE A 41 -31.79 5.82 1.55
CA PHE A 41 -31.93 7.27 1.70
C PHE A 41 -31.71 7.96 0.35
N GLU A 42 -32.67 8.71 -0.15
CA GLU A 42 -32.45 9.54 -1.33
C GLU A 42 -31.44 10.65 -1.02
N ARG A 43 -30.31 10.66 -1.72
CA ARG A 43 -29.30 11.72 -1.64
C ARG A 43 -29.17 12.37 -3.00
N ILE A 44 -29.31 13.68 -3.01
CA ILE A 44 -29.27 14.50 -4.21
C ILE A 44 -27.95 15.27 -4.20
N SER A 45 -27.26 15.22 -5.33
CA SER A 45 -26.08 16.04 -5.59
C SER A 45 -26.48 17.21 -6.48
N GLU A 46 -25.94 18.40 -6.19
CA GLU A 46 -26.14 19.61 -7.00
C GLU A 46 -24.81 20.03 -7.64
N GLU A 47 -24.84 20.27 -8.94
CA GLU A 47 -23.63 20.45 -9.77
C GLU A 47 -23.85 21.50 -10.86
N ILE A 48 -22.79 21.96 -11.51
CA ILE A 48 -22.84 22.96 -12.60
C ILE A 48 -22.57 22.29 -13.97
N SER A 49 -23.37 22.61 -15.00
CA SER A 49 -23.20 22.04 -16.35
C SER A 49 -22.00 22.65 -17.06
N PHE A 50 -21.16 21.81 -17.68
CA PHE A 50 -20.13 22.27 -18.62
C PHE A 50 -20.54 22.14 -20.08
N VAL A 51 -21.50 21.26 -20.37
CA VAL A 51 -22.00 21.03 -21.72
C VAL A 51 -23.48 21.37 -21.80
N ARG A 52 -23.91 21.81 -22.98
CA ARG A 52 -25.32 22.00 -23.29
C ARG A 52 -25.96 20.63 -23.52
N GLU A 53 -26.76 20.17 -22.58
CA GLU A 53 -27.33 18.82 -22.62
C GLU A 53 -28.74 18.79 -22.05
N ARG A 54 -29.47 17.70 -22.28
CA ARG A 54 -30.81 17.57 -21.72
C ARG A 54 -30.71 17.34 -20.22
N ASN A 55 -31.66 17.90 -19.45
CA ASN A 55 -31.80 17.56 -18.04
C ASN A 55 -31.88 16.04 -17.84
N PRO A 56 -31.31 15.51 -16.76
CA PRO A 56 -31.18 14.08 -16.54
C PRO A 56 -32.57 13.42 -16.53
N PRO A 57 -32.74 12.28 -17.24
CA PRO A 57 -34.03 11.60 -17.34
C PRO A 57 -34.48 11.00 -15.99
N TYR A 58 -33.53 10.76 -15.09
CA TYR A 58 -33.74 10.25 -13.73
C TYR A 58 -33.15 11.24 -12.72
N GLY A 59 -34.01 11.86 -11.91
CA GLY A 59 -33.63 12.86 -10.91
C GLY A 59 -34.87 13.39 -10.16
N PRO A 60 -34.68 14.20 -9.12
CA PRO A 60 -35.80 14.80 -8.39
C PRO A 60 -36.67 15.64 -9.33
N ILE A 61 -38.00 15.55 -9.15
CA ILE A 61 -39.02 16.19 -10.00
C ILE A 61 -38.87 17.72 -10.01
N GLU A 62 -38.42 18.28 -8.89
CA GLU A 62 -38.11 19.71 -8.73
C GLU A 62 -36.65 20.00 -9.11
N GLN A 63 -36.37 20.10 -10.41
CA GLN A 63 -35.13 20.69 -10.87
C GLN A 63 -35.22 22.21 -10.74
N PRO A 64 -34.13 22.92 -10.37
CA PRO A 64 -34.12 24.38 -10.37
C PRO A 64 -34.53 24.97 -11.74
N ASN A 65 -34.35 24.18 -12.80
CA ASN A 65 -34.73 24.49 -14.18
C ASN A 65 -35.90 23.61 -14.66
N ALA A 66 -37.02 23.63 -13.91
CA ALA A 66 -38.17 22.70 -14.01
C ALA A 66 -38.89 22.58 -15.37
N ALA A 67 -38.58 23.43 -16.35
CA ALA A 67 -39.11 23.26 -17.71
C ALA A 67 -38.27 22.24 -18.47
N MET A 68 -38.89 21.42 -19.32
CA MET A 68 -38.28 20.46 -20.25
C MET A 68 -37.37 21.16 -21.28
N ARG A 69 -36.30 21.82 -20.80
CA ARG A 69 -35.34 22.63 -21.54
C ARG A 69 -34.00 21.91 -21.57
N MET A 70 -33.23 22.16 -22.63
CA MET A 70 -31.80 21.89 -22.59
C MET A 70 -31.20 22.78 -21.52
N ARG A 71 -30.30 22.22 -20.74
CA ARG A 71 -29.49 22.93 -19.78
C ARG A 71 -28.37 23.65 -20.51
N ASP A 72 -28.24 24.95 -20.28
CA ASP A 72 -27.16 25.73 -20.88
C ASP A 72 -25.89 25.67 -20.00
N VAL A 73 -24.76 26.10 -20.57
CA VAL A 73 -23.47 26.10 -19.88
C VAL A 73 -23.54 27.00 -18.64
N ASN A 74 -22.96 26.55 -17.52
CA ASN A 74 -22.96 27.21 -16.21
C ASN A 74 -24.30 27.25 -15.45
N GLU A 75 -25.31 26.51 -15.88
CA GLU A 75 -26.55 26.37 -15.09
C GLU A 75 -26.41 25.26 -14.03
N PRO A 76 -26.97 25.41 -12.82
CA PRO A 76 -27.01 24.35 -11.81
C PRO A 76 -28.07 23.27 -12.12
N PHE A 77 -27.83 22.05 -11.65
CA PHE A 77 -28.78 20.93 -11.75
C PHE A 77 -28.59 19.96 -10.60
N ARG A 78 -29.60 19.12 -10.45
CA ARG A 78 -29.65 18.08 -9.44
C ARG A 78 -29.76 16.72 -10.08
N TYR A 79 -29.00 15.77 -9.57
CA TYR A 79 -29.10 14.37 -9.94
C TYR A 79 -29.01 13.48 -8.69
N LEU A 80 -29.52 12.26 -8.81
CA LEU A 80 -29.42 11.29 -7.72
C LEU A 80 -27.97 10.85 -7.57
N LEU A 81 -27.44 10.84 -6.35
CA LEU A 81 -26.08 10.38 -6.09
C LEU A 81 -25.94 8.89 -6.49
N PRO A 82 -24.83 8.47 -7.14
CA PRO A 82 -24.52 7.06 -7.43
C PRO A 82 -24.24 6.21 -6.18
N GLN A 83 -25.27 5.97 -5.38
CA GLN A 83 -25.13 5.28 -4.10
C GLN A 83 -24.70 3.82 -4.24
N VAL A 84 -25.30 3.07 -5.17
CA VAL A 84 -24.96 1.65 -5.37
C VAL A 84 -23.48 1.48 -5.75
N PRO A 85 -22.92 2.21 -6.73
CA PRO A 85 -21.48 2.22 -7.00
C PRO A 85 -20.63 2.53 -5.76
N LEU A 86 -21.01 3.56 -4.98
CA LEU A 86 -20.22 4.00 -3.82
C LEU A 86 -20.23 2.97 -2.69
N TYR A 87 -21.38 2.38 -2.38
CA TYR A 87 -21.47 1.31 -1.38
C TYR A 87 -20.76 0.03 -1.85
N PHE A 88 -20.79 -0.27 -3.15
CA PHE A 88 -20.01 -1.37 -3.72
C PHE A 88 -18.49 -1.12 -3.58
N SER A 89 -18.03 0.11 -3.83
CA SER A 89 -16.64 0.49 -3.62
C SER A 89 -16.23 0.40 -2.15
N LEU A 90 -17.09 0.79 -1.20
CA LEU A 90 -16.84 0.63 0.23
C LEU A 90 -16.77 -0.83 0.68
N MET A 91 -17.65 -1.68 0.14
CA MET A 91 -17.59 -3.12 0.35
C MET A 91 -16.26 -3.68 -0.15
N SER A 92 -15.85 -3.33 -1.37
CA SER A 92 -14.59 -3.78 -1.97
C SER A 92 -13.37 -3.31 -1.17
N ALA A 93 -13.35 -2.03 -0.76
CA ALA A 93 -12.29 -1.48 0.09
C ALA A 93 -12.21 -2.21 1.45
N SER A 94 -13.36 -2.48 2.08
CA SER A 94 -13.42 -3.20 3.36
C SER A 94 -12.88 -4.62 3.22
N TRP A 95 -13.21 -5.32 2.13
CA TRP A 95 -12.65 -6.65 1.83
C TRP A 95 -11.15 -6.60 1.57
N GLY A 96 -10.67 -5.60 0.83
CA GLY A 96 -9.24 -5.39 0.61
C GLY A 96 -8.46 -5.18 1.90
N LEU A 97 -8.96 -4.31 2.80
CA LEU A 97 -8.34 -4.06 4.12
C LEU A 97 -8.39 -5.28 5.03
N PHE A 98 -9.44 -6.10 4.93
CA PHE A 98 -9.50 -7.39 5.60
C PHE A 98 -8.41 -8.34 5.08
N THR A 99 -8.23 -8.44 3.76
CA THR A 99 -7.16 -9.26 3.16
C THR A 99 -5.77 -8.77 3.57
N VAL A 100 -5.54 -7.45 3.60
CA VAL A 100 -4.29 -6.85 4.09
C VAL A 100 -4.03 -7.26 5.54
N SER A 101 -5.04 -7.14 6.41
CA SER A 101 -4.93 -7.53 7.81
C SER A 101 -4.60 -9.02 7.94
N TYR A 102 -5.23 -9.86 7.13
CA TYR A 102 -4.98 -11.31 7.11
C TYR A 102 -3.55 -11.63 6.66
N PHE A 103 -3.05 -11.02 5.58
CA PHE A 103 -1.67 -11.22 5.12
C PHE A 103 -0.64 -10.68 6.11
N THR A 104 -0.94 -9.56 6.76
CA THR A 104 -0.08 -9.00 7.80
C THR A 104 0.03 -9.97 8.98
N THR A 105 -1.09 -10.52 9.46
CA THR A 105 -1.07 -11.53 10.53
C THR A 105 -0.32 -12.79 10.10
N PHE A 106 -0.56 -13.28 8.89
CA PHE A 106 0.16 -14.44 8.35
C PHE A 106 1.66 -14.20 8.32
N MET A 107 2.09 -13.08 7.73
CA MET A 107 3.49 -12.70 7.63
C MET A 107 4.12 -12.55 9.02
N LEU A 108 3.45 -11.89 9.97
CA LEU A 108 3.97 -11.64 11.32
C LEU A 108 4.10 -12.90 12.19
N LEU A 109 3.41 -13.99 11.83
CA LEU A 109 3.50 -15.28 12.52
C LEU A 109 4.69 -16.14 12.07
N GLU A 110 5.30 -15.82 10.94
CA GLU A 110 6.47 -16.54 10.42
C GLU A 110 7.69 -16.42 11.35
N ASP A 111 8.71 -17.27 11.19
CA ASP A 111 9.97 -17.08 11.92
C ASP A 111 10.83 -15.99 11.26
N GLN A 112 11.50 -15.16 12.06
CA GLN A 112 12.49 -14.20 11.58
C GLN A 112 13.90 -14.82 11.47
N GLY A 113 14.09 -16.03 11.99
CA GLY A 113 15.31 -16.81 11.83
C GLY A 113 16.43 -16.41 12.79
N HIS A 114 17.66 -16.44 12.28
CA HIS A 114 18.86 -16.18 13.09
C HIS A 114 18.91 -14.74 13.62
N LYS A 115 19.45 -14.59 14.84
CA LYS A 115 19.66 -13.30 15.50
C LYS A 115 20.31 -12.22 14.62
N LYS A 116 21.32 -12.59 13.83
CA LYS A 116 22.01 -11.64 12.95
C LYS A 116 21.05 -11.04 11.89
N VAL A 117 20.15 -11.84 11.32
CA VAL A 117 19.13 -11.35 10.36
C VAL A 117 18.20 -10.37 11.06
N VAL A 118 17.72 -10.74 12.25
CA VAL A 118 16.86 -9.88 13.08
C VAL A 118 17.54 -8.55 13.42
N ASP A 119 18.82 -8.59 13.81
CA ASP A 119 19.59 -7.39 14.16
C ASP A 119 19.77 -6.44 12.96
N ILE A 120 20.04 -6.99 11.77
CA ILE A 120 20.15 -6.21 10.52
C ILE A 120 18.79 -5.59 10.16
N CYS A 121 17.71 -6.36 10.19
CA CYS A 121 16.37 -5.86 9.91
C CYS A 121 15.94 -4.77 10.89
N ASN A 122 16.25 -4.93 12.18
CA ASN A 122 16.00 -3.91 13.19
C ASN A 122 16.80 -2.62 12.94
N LEU A 123 18.05 -2.74 12.47
CA LEU A 123 18.88 -1.60 12.11
C LEU A 123 18.28 -0.83 10.92
N VAL A 124 17.87 -1.55 9.86
CA VAL A 124 17.22 -0.96 8.67
C VAL A 124 15.88 -0.32 9.05
N SER A 125 15.04 -1.02 9.82
CA SER A 125 13.75 -0.52 10.32
C SER A 125 13.92 0.78 11.11
N LYS A 126 14.93 0.84 11.98
CA LYS A 126 15.27 2.06 12.72
C LYS A 126 15.72 3.20 11.79
N GLY A 127 16.49 2.90 10.75
CA GLY A 127 16.90 3.89 9.75
C GLY A 127 15.71 4.48 8.99
N VAL A 128 14.82 3.61 8.50
CA VAL A 128 13.57 3.99 7.85
C VAL A 128 12.71 4.84 8.78
N ALA A 129 12.53 4.43 10.04
CA ALA A 129 11.76 5.18 11.03
C ALA A 129 12.32 6.60 11.25
N VAL A 130 13.63 6.72 11.42
CA VAL A 130 14.30 8.04 11.59
C VAL A 130 14.10 8.92 10.37
N TYR A 131 14.21 8.37 9.15
CA TYR A 131 13.97 9.12 7.93
C TYR A 131 12.52 9.63 7.85
N LEU A 132 11.54 8.76 8.14
CA LEU A 132 10.13 9.13 8.14
C LEU A 132 9.82 10.19 9.20
N GLU A 133 10.35 10.05 10.41
CA GLU A 133 10.17 11.04 11.49
C GLU A 133 10.73 12.42 11.15
N ARG A 134 11.75 12.50 10.29
CA ARG A 134 12.29 13.76 9.80
C ARG A 134 11.53 14.32 8.60
N THR A 135 11.07 13.46 7.70
CA THR A 135 10.40 13.86 6.46
C THR A 135 8.95 14.27 6.70
N ILE A 136 8.22 13.55 7.56
CA ILE A 136 6.78 13.80 7.81
C ILE A 136 6.49 15.22 8.32
N PRO A 137 7.23 15.80 9.29
CA PRO A 137 7.00 17.18 9.73
C PRO A 137 7.19 18.22 8.61
N VAL A 138 8.11 17.97 7.67
CA VAL A 138 8.33 18.83 6.51
C VAL A 138 7.13 18.76 5.58
N ILE A 139 6.63 17.55 5.29
CA ILE A 139 5.40 17.34 4.52
C ILE A 139 4.22 18.05 5.20
N CYS A 140 4.03 17.88 6.50
CA CYS A 140 2.95 18.52 7.25
C CYS A 140 3.02 20.06 7.19
N THR A 141 4.22 20.63 7.22
CA THR A 141 4.41 22.09 7.08
C THR A 141 3.95 22.56 5.70
N PHE A 142 4.31 21.84 4.64
CA PHE A 142 3.86 22.18 3.28
C PHE A 142 2.35 21.99 3.10
N LEU A 143 1.79 20.88 3.63
CA LEU A 143 0.35 20.62 3.64
C LEU A 143 -0.44 21.70 4.38
N PHE A 144 0.12 22.30 5.43
CA PHE A 144 -0.52 23.41 6.13
C PHE A 144 -0.68 24.63 5.23
N PHE A 145 0.38 25.07 4.54
CA PHE A 145 0.31 26.22 3.63
C PHE A 145 -0.53 25.93 2.39
N ALA A 146 -0.39 24.74 1.79
CA ALA A 146 -1.21 24.32 0.66
C ALA A 146 -2.69 24.19 1.06
N GLY A 147 -2.97 23.61 2.22
CA GLY A 147 -4.32 23.50 2.78
C GLY A 147 -4.94 24.88 3.06
N TRP A 148 -4.15 25.83 3.58
CA TRP A 148 -4.60 27.22 3.73
C TRP A 148 -4.98 27.85 2.40
N TYR A 149 -4.20 27.63 1.35
CA TYR A 149 -4.52 28.10 0.00
C TYR A 149 -5.81 27.46 -0.55
N VAL A 150 -5.97 26.15 -0.39
CA VAL A 150 -7.19 25.42 -0.78
C VAL A 150 -8.42 25.93 -0.01
N PHE A 151 -8.26 26.23 1.28
CA PHE A 151 -9.33 26.77 2.12
C PHE A 151 -9.85 28.12 1.60
N VAL A 152 -8.95 29.04 1.28
CA VAL A 152 -9.30 30.39 0.81
C VAL A 152 -9.96 30.35 -0.58
N THR A 153 -9.56 29.41 -1.43
CA THR A 153 -10.00 29.35 -2.84
C THR A 153 -11.24 28.49 -3.07
N ALA A 154 -11.35 27.35 -2.38
CA ALA A 154 -12.37 26.32 -2.65
C ALA A 154 -13.27 26.00 -1.44
N GLY A 155 -13.00 26.61 -0.27
CA GLY A 155 -13.85 26.49 0.91
C GLY A 155 -13.65 25.22 1.74
N TRP A 156 -14.56 25.01 2.70
CA TRP A 156 -14.45 23.97 3.72
C TRP A 156 -14.58 22.53 3.17
N GLY A 157 -15.44 22.32 2.17
CA GLY A 157 -15.67 21.00 1.58
C GLY A 157 -14.38 20.43 0.97
N THR A 158 -13.79 21.18 0.04
CA THR A 158 -12.52 20.83 -0.61
C THR A 158 -11.37 20.70 0.40
N LEU A 159 -11.30 21.57 1.41
CA LEU A 159 -10.28 21.47 2.48
C LEU A 159 -10.39 20.14 3.24
N SER A 160 -11.60 19.73 3.61
CA SER A 160 -11.80 18.47 4.34
C SER A 160 -11.36 17.25 3.52
N CYS A 161 -11.69 17.23 2.23
CA CYS A 161 -11.20 16.24 1.27
C CYS A 161 -9.67 16.26 1.15
N PHE A 162 -9.07 17.44 1.04
CA PHE A 162 -7.62 17.62 0.95
C PHE A 162 -6.89 17.02 2.15
N ILE A 163 -7.35 17.34 3.36
CA ILE A 163 -6.77 16.81 4.60
C ILE A 163 -6.96 15.29 4.67
N ALA A 164 -8.15 14.78 4.34
CA ALA A 164 -8.43 13.35 4.34
C ALA A 164 -7.54 12.59 3.35
N GLY A 165 -7.40 13.09 2.13
CA GLY A 165 -6.55 12.48 1.09
C GLY A 165 -5.08 12.47 1.49
N ALA A 166 -4.56 13.58 2.01
CA ALA A 166 -3.19 13.65 2.50
C ALA A 166 -2.95 12.71 3.69
N ALA A 167 -3.86 12.68 4.66
CA ALA A 167 -3.73 11.83 5.86
C ALA A 167 -3.78 10.34 5.50
N LEU A 168 -4.74 9.92 4.66
CA LEU A 168 -4.87 8.52 4.26
C LEU A 168 -3.69 8.06 3.40
N ASN A 169 -3.18 8.92 2.51
CA ASN A 169 -1.98 8.60 1.73
C ASN A 169 -0.75 8.43 2.65
N LEU A 170 -0.57 9.36 3.60
CA LEU A 170 0.53 9.30 4.57
C LEU A 170 0.49 8.03 5.43
N ILE A 171 -0.71 7.65 5.90
CA ILE A 171 -0.92 6.41 6.65
C ILE A 171 -0.56 5.20 5.78
N SER A 172 -1.03 5.18 4.53
CA SER A 172 -0.74 4.08 3.61
C SER A 172 0.76 3.91 3.37
N ALA A 173 1.47 5.00 3.09
CA ALA A 173 2.92 4.95 2.84
C ALA A 173 3.70 4.49 4.07
N ARG A 174 3.39 5.03 5.26
CA ARG A 174 4.07 4.69 6.51
C ARG A 174 3.83 3.23 6.92
N VAL A 175 2.58 2.77 6.86
CA VAL A 175 2.25 1.38 7.20
C VAL A 175 2.83 0.43 6.16
N GLY A 176 2.73 0.76 4.87
CA GLY A 176 3.28 -0.05 3.79
C GLY A 176 4.77 -0.33 3.95
N VAL A 177 5.59 0.70 4.17
CA VAL A 177 7.03 0.50 4.35
C VAL A 177 7.37 -0.24 5.64
N SER A 178 6.66 0.01 6.74
CA SER A 178 6.89 -0.69 8.00
C SER A 178 6.67 -2.20 7.84
N MET A 179 5.57 -2.59 7.17
CA MET A 179 5.26 -4.00 6.93
C MET A 179 6.25 -4.65 5.96
N THR A 180 6.72 -3.93 4.94
CA THR A 180 7.72 -4.47 4.02
C THR A 180 9.05 -4.73 4.70
N VAL A 181 9.53 -3.81 5.55
CA VAL A 181 10.77 -4.01 6.31
C VAL A 181 10.67 -5.22 7.25
N ASP A 182 9.52 -5.39 7.93
CA ASP A 182 9.31 -6.56 8.78
C ASP A 182 9.21 -7.87 7.97
N GLY A 183 8.70 -7.79 6.74
CA GLY A 183 8.56 -8.92 5.84
C GLY A 183 9.86 -9.32 5.13
N THR A 184 10.76 -8.38 4.84
CA THR A 184 12.04 -8.68 4.15
C THR A 184 12.96 -9.57 4.98
N GLY A 185 13.00 -9.40 6.30
CA GLY A 185 13.77 -10.28 7.19
C GLY A 185 13.28 -11.72 7.18
N ARG A 186 11.95 -11.90 7.22
CA ARG A 186 11.31 -13.23 7.17
C ARG A 186 11.51 -13.89 5.81
N LEU A 187 11.40 -13.11 4.73
CA LEU A 187 11.72 -13.56 3.39
C LEU A 187 13.16 -14.06 3.30
N ALA A 188 14.13 -13.30 3.82
CA ALA A 188 15.54 -13.68 3.83
C ALA A 188 15.77 -14.98 4.59
N HIS A 189 15.07 -15.20 5.71
CA HIS A 189 15.14 -16.46 6.44
C HIS A 189 14.56 -17.64 5.62
N SER A 190 13.36 -17.48 5.05
CA SER A 190 12.70 -18.54 4.28
C SER A 190 13.45 -18.93 3.00
N MET A 191 14.28 -18.04 2.45
CA MET A 191 15.16 -18.33 1.32
C MET A 191 16.19 -19.43 1.62
N GLY A 192 16.59 -19.60 2.89
CA GLY A 192 17.46 -20.71 3.32
C GLY A 192 16.76 -22.08 3.37
N GLY A 193 15.43 -22.11 3.19
CA GLY A 193 14.62 -23.33 3.21
C GLY A 193 14.04 -23.68 1.84
N HIS A 194 12.73 -23.47 1.68
CA HIS A 194 12.00 -23.82 0.47
C HIS A 194 11.67 -22.56 -0.35
N LEU A 195 12.22 -22.48 -1.57
CA LEU A 195 11.98 -21.35 -2.48
C LEU A 195 10.49 -21.02 -2.73
N PRO A 196 9.56 -21.98 -2.87
CA PRO A 196 8.13 -21.66 -3.03
C PRO A 196 7.54 -20.92 -1.83
N GLU A 197 7.96 -21.26 -0.62
CA GLU A 197 7.49 -20.64 0.63
C GLU A 197 8.04 -19.21 0.76
N ALA A 198 9.32 -19.02 0.45
CA ALA A 198 9.93 -17.70 0.36
C ALA A 198 9.19 -16.82 -0.68
N LEU A 199 8.90 -17.35 -1.86
CA LEU A 199 8.13 -16.63 -2.88
C LEU A 199 6.74 -16.23 -2.37
N GLN A 200 6.04 -17.11 -1.66
CA GLN A 200 4.73 -16.78 -1.07
C GLN A 200 4.82 -15.65 -0.06
N ILE A 201 5.82 -15.66 0.83
CA ILE A 201 6.04 -14.60 1.82
C ILE A 201 6.36 -13.28 1.11
N GLY A 202 7.24 -13.30 0.11
CA GLY A 202 7.60 -12.12 -0.67
C GLY A 202 6.39 -11.50 -1.38
N VAL A 203 5.60 -12.31 -2.09
CA VAL A 203 4.42 -11.83 -2.82
C VAL A 203 3.34 -11.32 -1.86
N ARG A 204 3.11 -12.00 -0.72
CA ARG A 204 2.15 -11.53 0.29
C ARG A 204 2.60 -10.22 0.93
N THR A 205 3.87 -10.10 1.25
CA THR A 205 4.47 -8.86 1.79
C THR A 205 4.31 -7.70 0.81
N GLY A 206 4.65 -7.89 -0.47
CA GLY A 206 4.45 -6.85 -1.49
C GLY A 206 2.97 -6.48 -1.71
N SER A 207 2.07 -7.46 -1.58
CA SER A 207 0.63 -7.25 -1.72
C SER A 207 0.03 -6.40 -0.59
N ILE A 208 0.62 -6.40 0.61
CA ILE A 208 0.15 -5.61 1.76
C ILE A 208 0.16 -4.12 1.41
N GLY A 209 1.29 -3.59 0.93
CA GLY A 209 1.42 -2.17 0.59
C GLY A 209 0.46 -1.74 -0.53
N GLY A 210 0.40 -2.53 -1.61
CA GLY A 210 -0.46 -2.25 -2.76
C GLY A 210 -1.95 -2.26 -2.42
N LEU A 211 -2.44 -3.34 -1.78
CA LEU A 211 -3.86 -3.47 -1.41
C LEU A 211 -4.28 -2.47 -0.34
N LEU A 212 -3.37 -2.09 0.57
CA LEU A 212 -3.62 -1.05 1.57
C LEU A 212 -3.84 0.30 0.88
N ALA A 213 -2.94 0.68 -0.02
CA ALA A 213 -3.02 1.93 -0.77
C ALA A 213 -4.31 2.02 -1.59
N THR A 214 -4.62 0.98 -2.37
CA THR A 214 -5.83 1.00 -3.20
C THR A 214 -7.11 0.99 -2.38
N SER A 215 -7.16 0.23 -1.29
CA SER A 215 -8.37 0.12 -0.47
C SER A 215 -8.62 1.38 0.35
N LEU A 216 -7.58 2.03 0.90
CA LEU A 216 -7.72 3.32 1.58
C LEU A 216 -8.12 4.43 0.62
N ALA A 217 -7.55 4.46 -0.59
CA ALA A 217 -7.92 5.43 -1.63
C ALA A 217 -9.40 5.29 -2.01
N LEU A 218 -9.83 4.08 -2.40
CA LEU A 218 -11.19 3.81 -2.84
C LEU A 218 -12.21 4.08 -1.73
N GLY A 219 -11.95 3.56 -0.53
CA GLY A 219 -12.83 3.68 0.61
C GLY A 219 -12.91 5.12 1.11
N GLY A 220 -11.77 5.79 1.30
CA GLY A 220 -11.69 7.17 1.73
C GLY A 220 -12.42 8.12 0.79
N MET A 221 -12.23 7.95 -0.52
CA MET A 221 -12.88 8.79 -1.52
C MET A 221 -14.39 8.55 -1.60
N SER A 222 -14.82 7.30 -1.49
CA SER A 222 -16.23 6.92 -1.46
C SER A 222 -16.95 7.48 -0.23
N ILE A 223 -16.30 7.46 0.95
CA ILE A 223 -16.83 8.08 2.19
C ILE A 223 -16.97 9.59 2.00
N MET A 224 -15.92 10.25 1.48
CA MET A 224 -15.93 11.70 1.30
C MET A 224 -17.01 12.14 0.31
N TRP A 225 -17.21 11.41 -0.78
CA TRP A 225 -18.27 11.73 -1.73
C TRP A 225 -19.67 11.53 -1.14
N LEU A 226 -19.88 10.45 -0.37
CA LEU A 226 -21.14 10.22 0.34
C LEU A 226 -21.42 11.31 1.38
N TRP A 227 -20.38 11.92 1.97
CA TRP A 227 -20.52 12.96 2.99
C TRP A 227 -20.75 14.36 2.41
N LEU A 228 -19.99 14.75 1.38
CA LEU A 228 -20.03 16.11 0.81
C LEU A 228 -21.04 16.28 -0.32
N LEU A 229 -21.45 15.19 -0.97
CA LEU A 229 -22.48 15.17 -2.02
C LEU A 229 -22.15 16.02 -3.26
N ASP A 230 -20.90 16.42 -3.44
CA ASP A 230 -20.43 17.30 -4.52
C ASP A 230 -19.08 16.79 -5.03
N THR A 231 -18.99 16.63 -6.35
CA THR A 231 -17.84 16.06 -7.05
C THR A 231 -16.66 17.02 -7.14
N ASP A 232 -16.87 18.35 -7.08
CA ASP A 232 -15.78 19.32 -7.14
C ASP A 232 -14.87 19.21 -5.92
N ASN A 233 -15.45 18.94 -4.76
CA ASN A 233 -14.69 18.74 -3.53
C ASN A 233 -13.74 17.52 -3.61
N LEU A 234 -14.01 16.54 -4.49
CA LEU A 234 -13.16 15.36 -4.67
C LEU A 234 -11.79 15.70 -5.29
N ALA A 235 -11.70 16.79 -6.06
CA ALA A 235 -10.41 17.28 -6.56
C ALA A 235 -9.45 17.63 -5.42
N GLY A 236 -10.00 18.12 -4.29
CA GLY A 236 -9.26 18.36 -3.06
C GLY A 236 -8.54 17.11 -2.56
N PHE A 237 -9.22 15.97 -2.55
CA PHE A 237 -8.67 14.69 -2.06
C PHE A 237 -7.46 14.25 -2.90
N GLY A 238 -7.55 14.37 -4.23
CA GLY A 238 -6.44 14.12 -5.15
C GLY A 238 -5.25 15.04 -4.90
N SER A 239 -5.50 16.35 -4.81
CA SER A 239 -4.42 17.33 -4.60
C SER A 239 -3.66 17.14 -3.28
N GLY A 240 -4.35 16.76 -2.20
CA GLY A 240 -3.71 16.41 -0.93
C GLY A 240 -2.85 15.15 -1.02
N ALA A 241 -3.35 14.13 -1.72
CA ALA A 241 -2.61 12.90 -1.98
C ALA A 241 -1.36 13.14 -2.84
N SER A 242 -1.44 13.99 -3.87
CA SER A 242 -0.31 14.30 -4.77
C SER A 242 0.86 14.95 -4.05
N ILE A 243 0.60 15.84 -3.10
CA ILE A 243 1.67 16.47 -2.31
C ILE A 243 2.44 15.41 -1.51
N VAL A 244 1.72 14.50 -0.85
CA VAL A 244 2.34 13.42 -0.06
C VAL A 244 3.14 12.47 -0.97
N SER A 245 2.54 12.05 -2.09
CA SER A 245 3.21 11.22 -3.11
C SER A 245 4.49 11.86 -3.63
N PHE A 246 4.44 13.16 -3.95
CA PHE A 246 5.59 13.91 -4.44
C PHE A 246 6.78 13.87 -3.46
N TYR A 247 6.55 14.12 -2.17
CA TYR A 247 7.61 14.10 -1.18
C TYR A 247 8.20 12.71 -0.93
N PHE A 248 7.37 11.65 -0.90
CA PHE A 248 7.89 10.30 -0.74
C PHE A 248 8.66 9.82 -1.96
N ARG A 249 8.17 10.09 -3.18
CA ARG A 249 8.83 9.67 -4.42
C ARG A 249 10.10 10.47 -4.70
N VAL A 250 10.04 11.80 -4.60
CA VAL A 250 11.20 12.66 -4.88
C VAL A 250 12.20 12.62 -3.73
N GLY A 251 11.73 12.77 -2.48
CA GLY A 251 12.62 12.71 -1.32
C GLY A 251 13.27 11.34 -1.17
N GLY A 252 12.46 10.28 -1.25
CA GLY A 252 12.94 8.90 -1.21
C GLY A 252 13.88 8.57 -2.36
N GLY A 253 13.53 8.96 -3.59
CA GLY A 253 14.36 8.71 -4.77
C GLY A 253 15.70 9.43 -4.74
N ILE A 254 15.76 10.66 -4.21
CA ILE A 254 17.03 11.36 -4.01
C ILE A 254 17.89 10.63 -2.97
N PHE A 255 17.28 10.17 -1.87
CA PHE A 255 17.99 9.45 -0.82
C PHE A 255 18.52 8.09 -1.31
N ALA A 256 17.65 7.27 -1.91
CA ALA A 256 18.00 5.94 -2.42
C ALA A 256 19.06 6.02 -3.52
N LYS A 257 18.83 6.83 -4.57
CA LYS A 257 19.79 6.93 -5.66
C LYS A 257 21.11 7.55 -5.22
N GLY A 258 21.09 8.47 -4.24
CA GLY A 258 22.29 9.04 -3.65
C GLY A 258 23.12 7.99 -2.90
N ALA A 259 22.45 7.11 -2.14
CA ALA A 259 23.11 6.00 -1.44
C ALA A 259 23.69 4.97 -2.42
N GLU A 260 22.90 4.55 -3.41
CA GLU A 260 23.30 3.59 -4.44
C GLU A 260 24.54 4.08 -5.23
N ILE A 261 24.53 5.34 -5.70
CA ILE A 261 25.67 5.92 -6.42
C ILE A 261 26.89 6.01 -5.50
N GLY A 262 26.71 6.41 -4.25
CA GLY A 262 27.80 6.44 -3.27
C GLY A 262 28.40 5.06 -3.02
N GLY A 263 27.57 4.02 -2.97
CA GLY A 263 27.97 2.65 -2.71
C GLY A 263 28.77 2.06 -3.86
N ASN A 264 28.25 2.23 -5.08
CA ASN A 264 28.91 1.76 -6.29
C ASN A 264 30.28 2.41 -6.51
N LEU A 265 30.39 3.72 -6.28
CA LEU A 265 31.67 4.45 -6.43
C LEU A 265 32.74 3.97 -5.44
N ILE A 266 32.36 3.59 -4.22
CA ILE A 266 33.31 3.11 -3.21
C ILE A 266 33.61 1.63 -3.42
N GLY A 267 32.62 0.82 -3.80
CA GLY A 267 32.79 -0.60 -4.12
C GLY A 267 33.72 -0.86 -5.30
N GLU A 268 33.64 -0.04 -6.36
CA GLU A 268 34.55 -0.14 -7.51
C GLU A 268 36.00 0.31 -7.20
N MET A 269 36.21 1.05 -6.11
CA MET A 269 37.53 1.53 -5.70
C MET A 269 38.24 0.60 -4.71
N ASP A 270 37.54 -0.38 -4.14
CA ASP A 270 38.04 -1.23 -3.07
C ASP A 270 38.23 -2.68 -3.56
N GLU A 271 39.44 -3.00 -4.04
CA GLU A 271 39.83 -4.35 -4.48
C GLU A 271 39.56 -5.43 -3.41
N HIS A 272 39.47 -5.02 -2.14
CA HIS A 272 39.13 -5.88 -1.01
C HIS A 272 37.67 -6.39 -1.04
N LYS A 273 36.71 -5.57 -1.49
CA LYS A 273 35.28 -5.93 -1.50
C LYS A 273 34.98 -6.99 -2.56
N GLU A 274 35.60 -6.87 -3.75
CA GLU A 274 35.47 -7.87 -4.82
C GLU A 274 36.06 -9.24 -4.44
N ALA A 275 37.13 -9.25 -3.63
CA ALA A 275 37.73 -10.48 -3.11
C ALA A 275 36.87 -11.12 -2.00
N GLU A 276 36.20 -10.31 -1.17
CA GLU A 276 35.24 -10.79 -0.17
C GLU A 276 33.96 -11.33 -0.80
N GLU A 277 33.40 -10.66 -1.81
CA GLU A 277 32.24 -11.15 -2.56
C GLU A 277 32.52 -12.50 -3.24
N LYS A 278 33.71 -12.66 -3.87
CA LYS A 278 34.15 -13.95 -4.41
C LYS A 278 34.27 -15.04 -3.34
N ARG A 279 34.80 -14.70 -2.16
CA ARG A 279 34.88 -15.63 -1.01
C ARG A 279 33.50 -16.06 -0.52
N VAL A 280 32.55 -15.12 -0.40
CA VAL A 280 31.17 -15.42 -0.01
C VAL A 280 30.51 -16.33 -1.04
N PHE A 281 30.73 -16.08 -2.33
CA PHE A 281 30.21 -16.93 -3.40
C PHE A 281 30.80 -18.35 -3.36
N GLU A 282 32.11 -18.50 -3.15
CA GLU A 282 32.75 -19.82 -2.98
C GLU A 282 32.24 -20.57 -1.73
N LEU A 283 32.04 -19.85 -0.62
CA LEU A 283 31.45 -20.41 0.60
C LEU A 283 30.01 -20.89 0.37
N GLN A 284 29.17 -20.08 -0.30
CA GLN A 284 27.81 -20.48 -0.66
C GLN A 284 27.78 -21.74 -1.52
N GLN A 285 28.67 -21.84 -2.51
CA GLN A 285 28.74 -23.02 -3.36
C GLN A 285 29.08 -24.27 -2.54
N ARG A 286 30.09 -24.19 -1.66
CA ARG A 286 30.47 -25.30 -0.79
C ARG A 286 29.39 -25.69 0.22
N ILE A 287 28.64 -24.72 0.78
CA ILE A 287 27.50 -25.00 1.67
C ILE A 287 26.46 -25.81 0.91
N SER A 288 26.11 -25.40 -0.31
CA SER A 288 25.12 -26.13 -1.13
C SER A 288 25.55 -27.56 -1.46
N GLU A 289 26.85 -27.77 -1.76
CA GLU A 289 27.42 -29.10 -2.03
C GLU A 289 27.37 -30.00 -0.77
N LEU A 290 27.67 -29.44 0.40
CA LEU A 290 27.59 -30.15 1.68
C LEU A 290 26.15 -30.51 2.03
N GLU A 291 25.18 -29.62 1.78
CA GLU A 291 23.75 -29.89 1.99
C GLU A 291 23.20 -30.98 1.07
N GLU A 292 23.58 -30.98 -0.21
CA GLU A 292 23.24 -32.07 -1.14
C GLU A 292 23.84 -33.39 -0.68
N THR A 293 25.12 -33.38 -0.31
CA THR A 293 25.83 -34.56 0.19
C THR A 293 25.15 -35.11 1.45
N LYS A 294 24.71 -34.23 2.35
CA LYS A 294 23.93 -34.59 3.55
C LYS A 294 22.59 -35.21 3.19
N LYS A 295 21.81 -34.60 2.28
CA LYS A 295 20.52 -35.16 1.80
C LYS A 295 20.69 -36.56 1.19
N ASP A 296 21.77 -36.79 0.44
CA ASP A 296 22.07 -38.07 -0.17
C ASP A 296 22.50 -39.14 0.83
N ARG A 297 23.24 -38.76 1.88
CA ARG A 297 23.61 -39.66 2.99
C ARG A 297 22.42 -40.00 3.87
N MET A 298 21.54 -39.04 4.13
CA MET A 298 20.25 -39.24 4.81
C MET A 298 19.38 -40.27 4.08
N ARG A 299 19.31 -40.22 2.74
CA ARG A 299 18.64 -41.25 1.93
C ARG A 299 19.26 -42.66 2.06
N LYS A 300 20.54 -42.74 2.43
CA LYS A 300 21.30 -43.99 2.55
C LYS A 300 21.39 -44.52 3.99
N GLY A 301 20.86 -43.79 4.99
CA GLY A 301 20.78 -44.23 6.38
C GLY A 301 22.10 -44.29 7.14
N LEU A 302 23.10 -43.48 6.76
CA LEU A 302 24.40 -43.38 7.46
C LEU A 302 24.38 -42.24 8.50
N SER A 303 24.42 -42.56 9.79
CA SER A 303 24.37 -41.60 10.91
C SER A 303 25.73 -41.10 11.41
N ASP A 304 26.80 -41.86 11.20
CA ASP A 304 28.04 -41.71 11.99
C ASP A 304 28.93 -40.50 11.59
N THR A 305 28.49 -39.67 10.64
CA THR A 305 29.23 -38.48 10.15
C THR A 305 28.36 -37.22 10.07
N GLU A 306 27.16 -37.24 10.65
CA GLU A 306 26.24 -36.09 10.61
C GLU A 306 26.72 -34.92 11.47
N GLU A 307 27.29 -35.21 12.64
CA GLU A 307 27.75 -34.20 13.59
C GLU A 307 28.90 -33.36 13.00
N ASP A 308 29.90 -34.01 12.39
CA ASP A 308 31.02 -33.34 11.72
C ASP A 308 30.58 -32.45 10.54
N MET A 309 29.61 -32.89 9.72
CA MET A 309 29.09 -32.06 8.62
C MET A 309 28.27 -30.88 9.14
N MET A 310 27.52 -31.07 10.23
CA MET A 310 26.77 -29.98 10.87
C MET A 310 27.71 -28.93 11.45
N ASP A 311 28.82 -29.35 12.04
CA ASP A 311 29.86 -28.44 12.54
C ASP A 311 30.57 -27.73 11.38
N GLN A 312 30.85 -28.40 10.26
CA GLN A 312 31.42 -27.76 9.07
C GLN A 312 30.47 -26.73 8.44
N LEU A 313 29.18 -27.05 8.33
CA LEU A 313 28.17 -26.10 7.86
C LEU A 313 28.10 -24.89 8.79
N ARG A 314 28.08 -25.10 10.11
CA ARG A 314 28.10 -24.03 11.11
C ARG A 314 29.31 -23.12 10.99
N MET A 315 30.50 -23.69 10.89
CA MET A 315 31.75 -22.93 10.78
C MET A 315 31.76 -22.08 9.50
N MET A 316 31.28 -22.63 8.38
CA MET A 316 31.18 -21.90 7.12
C MET A 316 30.11 -20.82 7.14
N GLU A 317 28.97 -21.07 7.79
CA GLU A 317 27.94 -20.06 8.03
C GLU A 317 28.46 -18.93 8.93
N GLU A 318 29.20 -19.24 9.99
CA GLU A 318 29.84 -18.25 10.86
C GLU A 318 30.87 -17.40 10.09
N GLU A 319 31.71 -18.03 9.26
CA GLU A 319 32.71 -17.33 8.44
C GLU A 319 32.05 -16.44 7.37
N MET A 320 31.01 -16.92 6.70
CA MET A 320 30.20 -16.12 5.77
C MET A 320 29.53 -14.95 6.48
N GLN A 321 29.05 -15.17 7.70
CA GLN A 321 28.42 -14.11 8.51
C GLN A 321 29.42 -13.09 9.05
N ASP A 322 30.66 -13.48 9.35
CA ASP A 322 31.70 -12.54 9.80
C ASP A 322 32.17 -11.66 8.64
N ILE A 323 32.24 -12.21 7.43
CA ILE A 323 32.46 -11.41 6.21
C ILE A 323 31.28 -10.45 5.97
N ALA A 324 30.04 -10.92 6.15
CA ALA A 324 28.84 -10.07 6.05
C ALA A 324 28.70 -9.03 7.18
N SER A 325 29.44 -9.18 8.28
CA SER A 325 29.39 -8.25 9.43
C SER A 325 30.06 -6.90 9.15
N LEU A 326 30.81 -6.81 8.05
CA LEU A 326 31.37 -5.57 7.50
C LEU A 326 30.38 -4.88 6.55
N LEU A 327 29.11 -4.73 6.97
CA LEU A 327 28.17 -3.91 6.21
C LEU A 327 28.75 -2.49 6.11
N HIS A 328 29.21 -2.11 4.91
CA HIS A 328 29.76 -0.79 4.72
C HIS A 328 28.66 0.21 5.06
N PRO A 329 28.93 1.35 5.74
CA PRO A 329 27.90 2.30 6.15
C PRO A 329 26.97 2.75 5.01
N ILE A 330 27.41 2.59 3.77
CA ILE A 330 26.64 2.91 2.58
C ILE A 330 25.65 1.82 2.19
N ASP A 331 25.99 0.54 2.34
CA ASP A 331 25.07 -0.58 2.05
C ASP A 331 23.86 -0.52 3.01
N TYR A 332 24.09 -0.06 4.24
CA TYR A 332 23.03 0.28 5.19
C TYR A 332 22.10 1.40 4.68
N LEU A 333 22.68 2.49 4.17
CA LEU A 333 21.92 3.62 3.66
C LEU A 333 21.14 3.25 2.40
N ASP A 334 21.72 2.38 1.56
CA ASP A 334 21.09 1.87 0.35
C ASP A 334 19.85 1.03 0.68
N ALA A 335 20.00 0.04 1.59
CA ALA A 335 18.88 -0.76 2.07
C ALA A 335 17.76 0.09 2.71
N VAL A 336 18.11 1.13 3.46
CA VAL A 336 17.12 2.09 3.99
C VAL A 336 16.45 2.86 2.85
N GLY A 337 17.22 3.29 1.85
CA GLY A 337 16.75 4.04 0.70
C GLY A 337 15.79 3.27 -0.20
N GLU A 338 16.12 2.03 -0.55
CA GLU A 338 15.25 1.14 -1.31
C GLU A 338 13.89 0.98 -0.63
N ASN A 339 13.86 0.73 0.69
CA ASN A 339 12.60 0.61 1.42
C ASN A 339 11.79 1.92 1.38
N ILE A 340 12.43 3.08 1.52
CA ILE A 340 11.72 4.37 1.48
C ILE A 340 11.19 4.68 0.08
N CYS A 341 12.05 4.63 -0.93
CA CYS A 341 11.72 5.01 -2.30
C CYS A 341 10.77 3.99 -2.93
N ASP A 342 11.18 2.72 -2.93
CA ASP A 342 10.52 1.70 -3.75
C ASP A 342 9.26 1.17 -3.07
N VAL A 343 9.17 1.27 -1.74
CA VAL A 343 7.96 0.86 -1.02
C VAL A 343 7.10 2.08 -0.67
N ALA A 344 7.58 3.01 0.16
CA ALA A 344 6.75 4.11 0.62
C ALA A 344 6.36 5.04 -0.53
N GLY A 345 7.31 5.35 -1.43
CA GLY A 345 7.07 6.12 -2.65
C GLY A 345 6.06 5.44 -3.56
N THR A 346 6.24 4.17 -3.89
CA THR A 346 5.30 3.41 -4.76
C THR A 346 3.90 3.31 -4.14
N CYS A 347 3.79 3.05 -2.83
CA CYS A 347 2.51 3.02 -2.14
C CYS A 347 1.79 4.38 -2.26
N ALA A 348 2.52 5.48 -2.08
CA ALA A 348 1.95 6.81 -2.14
C ALA A 348 1.56 7.23 -3.56
N ASP A 349 2.32 6.82 -4.56
CA ASP A 349 2.09 7.07 -5.98
C ASP A 349 0.88 6.29 -6.51
N LEU A 350 0.76 5.03 -6.10
CA LEU A 350 -0.39 4.19 -6.44
C LEU A 350 -1.69 4.74 -5.85
N PHE A 351 -1.65 5.19 -4.60
CA PHE A 351 -2.77 5.86 -3.92
C PHE A 351 -3.19 7.12 -4.68
N GLU A 352 -2.24 8.01 -4.98
CA GLU A 352 -2.50 9.26 -5.70
C GLU A 352 -3.12 8.99 -7.08
N SER A 353 -2.47 8.15 -7.88
CA SER A 353 -2.90 7.83 -9.24
C SER A 353 -4.35 7.32 -9.26
N MET A 354 -4.69 6.44 -8.33
CA MET A 354 -6.04 5.89 -8.21
C MET A 354 -7.07 6.96 -7.88
N VAL A 355 -6.78 7.82 -6.90
CA VAL A 355 -7.68 8.92 -6.51
C VAL A 355 -7.87 9.90 -7.67
N LEU A 356 -6.79 10.31 -8.34
CA LEU A 356 -6.87 11.26 -9.45
C LEU A 356 -7.72 10.72 -10.59
N ILE A 357 -7.57 9.44 -10.92
CA ILE A 357 -8.41 8.77 -11.92
C ILE A 357 -9.87 8.79 -11.45
N LEU A 358 -10.16 8.39 -10.21
CA LEU A 358 -11.52 8.37 -9.66
C LEU A 358 -12.17 9.77 -9.62
N SER A 359 -11.49 10.81 -9.12
CA SER A 359 -12.05 12.18 -9.08
C SER A 359 -12.30 12.69 -10.48
N THR A 360 -11.29 12.61 -11.35
CA THR A 360 -11.35 13.25 -12.66
C THR A 360 -12.43 12.62 -13.52
N THR A 361 -12.50 11.28 -13.53
CA THR A 361 -13.54 10.56 -14.28
C THR A 361 -14.93 10.78 -13.69
N ALA A 362 -15.07 10.85 -12.36
CA ALA A 362 -16.36 11.14 -11.72
C ALA A 362 -16.85 12.57 -11.98
N ILE A 363 -15.97 13.57 -11.90
CA ILE A 363 -16.28 14.97 -12.21
C ILE A 363 -16.71 15.12 -13.68
N ILE A 364 -15.96 14.53 -14.61
CA ILE A 364 -16.31 14.55 -16.04
C ILE A 364 -17.64 13.82 -16.26
N GLY A 365 -17.82 12.65 -15.67
CA GLY A 365 -19.05 11.85 -15.77
C GLY A 365 -20.27 12.55 -15.18
N ALA A 366 -20.09 13.34 -14.13
CA ALA A 366 -21.16 14.13 -13.52
C ALA A 366 -21.50 15.37 -14.36
N LYS A 367 -20.53 16.08 -14.93
CA LYS A 367 -20.74 17.40 -15.54
C LYS A 367 -20.91 17.42 -17.05
N SER A 368 -20.52 16.34 -17.73
CA SER A 368 -20.47 16.23 -19.19
C SER A 368 -21.27 15.03 -19.73
N SER A 369 -22.35 14.62 -19.04
CA SER A 369 -23.18 13.49 -19.43
C SER A 369 -24.67 13.73 -19.25
N ALA A 370 -25.46 13.23 -20.20
CA ALA A 370 -26.92 13.13 -20.11
C ALA A 370 -27.42 12.21 -18.98
N VAL A 371 -26.59 11.28 -18.49
CA VAL A 371 -26.94 10.34 -17.40
C VAL A 371 -25.88 10.41 -16.29
N PRO A 372 -25.78 11.55 -15.59
CA PRO A 372 -24.68 11.84 -14.65
C PRO A 372 -24.59 10.82 -13.52
N HIS A 373 -25.73 10.28 -13.05
CA HIS A 373 -25.78 9.22 -12.06
C HIS A 373 -24.97 7.98 -12.49
N PHE A 374 -25.11 7.53 -13.73
CA PHE A 374 -24.42 6.32 -14.20
C PHE A 374 -22.94 6.58 -14.46
N PHE A 375 -22.63 7.64 -15.21
CA PHE A 375 -21.25 7.90 -15.65
C PHE A 375 -20.33 8.35 -14.52
N ALA A 376 -20.84 9.11 -13.54
CA ALA A 376 -20.05 9.46 -12.36
C ALA A 376 -19.77 8.25 -11.45
N GLY A 377 -20.68 7.27 -11.42
CA GLY A 377 -20.54 6.04 -10.63
C GLY A 377 -19.74 4.93 -11.31
N LEU A 378 -19.63 4.94 -12.63
CA LEU A 378 -18.91 3.92 -13.42
C LEU A 378 -17.45 3.68 -12.97
N PRO A 379 -16.60 4.72 -12.76
CA PRO A 379 -15.22 4.48 -12.35
C PRO A 379 -15.12 3.76 -11.00
N TYR A 380 -16.03 4.05 -10.07
CA TYR A 380 -16.12 3.40 -8.76
C TYR A 380 -16.47 1.90 -8.86
N TRP A 381 -17.36 1.54 -9.79
CA TRP A 381 -17.65 0.13 -10.10
C TRP A 381 -16.43 -0.59 -10.66
N VAL A 382 -15.78 -0.02 -11.68
CA VAL A 382 -14.64 -0.65 -12.37
C VAL A 382 -13.48 -0.86 -11.39
N VAL A 383 -13.11 0.19 -10.68
CA VAL A 383 -12.01 0.16 -9.71
C VAL A 383 -12.36 -0.71 -8.51
N GLY A 384 -13.61 -0.66 -8.02
CA GLY A 384 -14.10 -1.53 -6.96
C GLY A 384 -14.07 -3.01 -7.34
N ALA A 385 -14.44 -3.36 -8.56
CA ALA A 385 -14.37 -4.73 -9.05
C ALA A 385 -12.92 -5.20 -9.19
N GLY A 386 -12.03 -4.35 -9.70
CA GLY A 386 -10.60 -4.62 -9.78
C GLY A 386 -9.97 -4.87 -8.41
N ASN A 387 -10.24 -3.99 -7.44
CA ASN A 387 -9.72 -4.13 -6.07
C ASN A 387 -10.22 -5.43 -5.40
N LEU A 388 -11.50 -5.77 -5.58
CA LEU A 388 -12.08 -7.01 -5.07
C LEU A 388 -11.43 -8.23 -5.72
N PHE A 389 -11.23 -8.20 -7.04
CA PHE A 389 -10.59 -9.27 -7.78
C PHE A 389 -9.14 -9.47 -7.32
N CYS A 390 -8.35 -8.41 -7.19
CA CYS A 390 -6.98 -8.47 -6.66
C CYS A 390 -6.93 -9.05 -5.25
N ALA A 391 -7.82 -8.60 -4.35
CA ALA A 391 -7.90 -9.10 -2.99
C ALA A 391 -8.28 -10.59 -2.91
N ILE A 392 -9.09 -11.09 -3.85
CA ILE A 392 -9.44 -12.52 -3.94
C ILE A 392 -8.28 -13.31 -4.55
N VAL A 393 -7.73 -12.88 -5.68
CA VAL A 393 -6.67 -13.60 -6.40
C VAL A 393 -5.41 -13.73 -5.55
N ALA A 394 -5.03 -12.66 -4.84
CA ALA A 394 -3.88 -12.68 -3.94
C ALA A 394 -3.98 -13.77 -2.86
N ARG A 395 -5.20 -14.22 -2.53
CA ARG A 395 -5.44 -15.29 -1.55
C ARG A 395 -5.34 -16.70 -2.13
N TYR A 396 -5.68 -16.90 -3.41
CA TYR A 396 -5.88 -18.24 -3.99
C TYR A 396 -4.78 -18.72 -4.95
N ARG A 397 -3.98 -17.82 -5.54
CA ARG A 397 -3.02 -18.15 -6.60
C ARG A 397 -1.54 -18.03 -6.19
N VAL A 398 -1.28 -17.74 -4.93
CA VAL A 398 0.06 -17.61 -4.34
C VAL A 398 0.13 -18.55 -3.15
#